data_AF-A0A1I8CNK1-F1
#
_entry.id   AF-A0A1I8CNK1-F1
#
_cell.length_a   1.000
_cell.length_b   1.000
_cell.length_c   1.000
_cell.angle_alpha   90.00
_cell.angle_beta   90.00
_cell.angle_gamma   90.00
#
_symmetry.space_group_name_H-M   'P 1'
#
loop_
_entity.id
_entity.type
_entity.pdbx_description
1 polymer ?
#
loop_
_entity_poly.entity_id
_entity_poly.type
_entity_poly.pdbx_seq_one_letter_code
_entity_poly.pdbx_strand_id
1 'polypeptide(L)'
;MNAVLKHFGKAQKTVTLCPLASLHTTSTLSEGRARRPFFNKHKKVTDPAKQDPEYFEKKAAALPLDNHYIDALQMLWTEKISTERDVMMKGADNLIGNKTDYGLPNIDKTAPRLEYANVDELKDAPEAVKKIFSIDFGERKDLTNAYKRCMIDSVNNHSLDNTSYQVRIGWATATIRQWTALVDSLMDGNPKKPTWLTHRLFLMINYRRKLLRLLREQDEAEFERVISELKIAYHIQKQPEHVKTRKAWSEHQLKIRVTNEKERKMTELHHSLMEAREAKVNKIENSLAELAKEEQAIQKKLLEIKITEGKTVANVAGKYQPKLIEELSETVIHSLLFGFPKPTMGQKSQSH
;
A
#
# COMPACT_ATOMS: atom_id res chain seq x y z
N MET A 1 -4.89 0.82 107.64
CA MET A 1 -5.57 2.13 107.56
C MET A 1 -5.25 2.74 106.21
N ASN A 2 -6.31 3.15 105.48
CA ASN A 2 -6.37 3.93 104.23
C ASN A 2 -5.86 3.19 102.96
N ALA A 3 -6.70 2.61 102.10
CA ALA A 3 -7.85 3.12 101.34
C ALA A 3 -7.49 4.27 100.37
N VAL A 4 -7.41 3.94 99.07
CA VAL A 4 -8.32 4.38 97.98
C VAL A 4 -8.17 5.86 97.59
N LEU A 5 -7.78 6.12 96.34
CA LEU A 5 -8.55 6.94 95.38
C LEU A 5 -7.83 7.01 94.01
N LYS A 6 -8.40 6.29 93.04
CA LYS A 6 -8.18 6.50 91.61
C LYS A 6 -8.69 7.89 91.22
N HIS A 7 -7.88 8.69 90.53
CA HIS A 7 -8.35 9.91 89.87
C HIS A 7 -8.45 9.68 88.36
N PHE A 8 -9.68 9.77 87.87
CA PHE A 8 -10.05 9.87 86.47
C PHE A 8 -9.71 11.28 85.94
N GLY A 9 -8.66 11.40 85.12
CA GLY A 9 -8.39 12.60 84.34
C GLY A 9 -8.99 12.47 82.93
N LYS A 10 -10.10 13.15 82.67
CA LYS A 10 -10.69 13.30 81.32
C LYS A 10 -9.78 14.17 80.47
N ALA A 11 -9.19 13.61 79.40
CA ALA A 11 -8.52 14.39 78.37
C ALA A 11 -9.57 15.10 77.50
N GLN A 12 -9.77 16.40 77.72
CA GLN A 12 -10.51 17.27 76.80
C GLN A 12 -9.68 17.42 75.52
N LYS A 13 -10.18 16.88 74.40
CA LYS A 13 -9.62 17.17 73.07
C LYS A 13 -10.02 18.59 72.68
N THR A 14 -9.07 19.52 72.74
CA THR A 14 -9.21 20.84 72.12
C THR A 14 -9.23 20.66 70.60
N VAL A 15 -10.38 20.91 69.98
CA VAL A 15 -10.51 20.97 68.51
C VAL A 15 -10.02 22.35 68.10
N THR A 16 -8.78 22.41 67.60
CA THR A 16 -8.29 23.60 66.90
C THR A 16 -8.95 23.65 65.51
N LEU A 17 -9.96 24.51 65.38
CA LEU A 17 -10.53 24.89 64.09
C LEU A 17 -9.50 25.74 63.34
N CYS A 18 -8.68 25.11 62.49
CA CYS A 18 -7.97 25.85 61.46
C CYS A 18 -9.00 26.43 60.48
N PRO A 19 -8.93 27.72 60.11
CA PRO A 19 -9.78 28.26 59.07
C PRO A 19 -9.48 27.51 57.77
N LEU A 20 -10.51 26.84 57.23
CA LEU A 20 -10.46 26.26 55.89
C LEU A 20 -10.03 27.37 54.93
N ALA A 21 -8.85 27.23 54.35
CA ALA A 21 -8.50 27.96 53.13
C ALA A 21 -9.67 27.76 52.15
N SER A 22 -10.15 28.86 51.57
CA SER A 22 -11.19 28.84 50.55
C SER A 22 -10.76 27.89 49.42
N LEU A 23 -11.33 26.69 49.42
CA LEU A 23 -11.18 25.75 48.33
C LEU A 23 -11.78 26.43 47.10
N HIS A 24 -10.93 26.95 46.22
CA HIS A 24 -11.33 27.25 44.86
C HIS A 24 -11.92 25.97 44.27
N THR A 25 -13.26 25.92 44.18
CA THR A 25 -14.08 24.83 43.64
C THR A 25 -13.98 24.69 42.12
N THR A 26 -12.91 25.20 41.53
CA THR A 26 -12.55 25.00 40.11
C THR A 26 -11.46 23.93 39.93
N SER A 27 -11.00 23.26 41.00
CA SER A 27 -9.86 22.34 40.91
C SER A 27 -10.15 20.84 41.14
N THR A 28 -11.32 20.44 41.66
CA THR A 28 -11.65 19.00 41.78
C THR A 28 -12.09 18.36 40.46
N LEU A 29 -12.46 19.18 39.46
CA LEU A 29 -12.57 18.75 38.05
C LEU A 29 -11.22 18.80 37.30
N SER A 30 -10.15 19.29 37.94
CA SER A 30 -8.81 19.38 37.36
C SER A 30 -7.77 18.58 38.15
N GLU A 31 -8.15 17.36 38.58
CA GLU A 31 -7.16 16.29 38.78
C GLU A 31 -6.46 15.99 37.45
N GLY A 32 -5.46 16.80 37.13
CA GLY A 32 -4.56 16.67 36.01
C GLY A 32 -5.05 17.31 34.71
N ARG A 33 -4.30 18.32 34.26
CA ARG A 33 -4.01 18.52 32.82
C ARG A 33 -3.52 17.23 32.11
N ALA A 34 -3.29 16.14 32.85
CA ALA A 34 -2.97 14.80 32.38
C ALA A 34 -4.19 13.85 32.17
N ARG A 35 -5.44 14.29 32.41
CA ARG A 35 -6.66 13.44 32.33
C ARG A 35 -7.65 13.87 31.24
N ARG A 36 -7.19 14.09 30.01
CA ARG A 36 -8.04 13.68 28.89
C ARG A 36 -7.76 12.18 28.71
N PRO A 37 -8.70 11.26 28.98
CA PRO A 37 -8.50 9.88 28.60
C PRO A 37 -8.14 9.92 27.12
N PHE A 38 -6.99 9.36 26.76
CA PHE A 38 -6.61 9.24 25.36
C PHE A 38 -7.79 8.53 24.68
N PHE A 39 -8.52 9.24 23.81
CA PHE A 39 -9.85 8.79 23.36
C PHE A 39 -9.80 7.43 22.64
N ASN A 40 -8.61 6.99 22.21
CA ASN A 40 -8.39 5.70 21.56
C ASN A 40 -7.74 4.70 22.53
N LYS A 41 -8.57 3.87 23.18
CA LYS A 41 -8.10 2.71 23.96
C LYS A 41 -7.31 1.76 23.05
N HIS A 42 -6.16 1.27 23.51
CA HIS A 42 -5.40 0.24 22.77
C HIS A 42 -6.23 -1.03 22.66
N LYS A 43 -6.32 -1.57 21.43
CA LYS A 43 -6.96 -2.85 21.17
C LYS A 43 -5.87 -3.86 20.77
N LYS A 44 -5.86 -5.02 21.44
CA LYS A 44 -5.01 -6.14 21.02
C LYS A 44 -5.49 -6.65 19.66
N VAL A 45 -4.58 -6.85 18.72
CA VAL A 45 -4.91 -7.36 17.39
C VAL A 45 -4.67 -8.86 17.36
N THR A 46 -5.73 -9.64 17.11
CA THR A 46 -5.65 -11.10 16.96
C THR A 46 -5.76 -11.53 15.50
N ASP A 47 -6.50 -10.79 14.69
CA ASP A 47 -6.77 -11.13 13.29
C ASP A 47 -5.54 -10.86 12.40
N PRO A 48 -4.96 -11.87 11.72
CA PRO A 48 -3.80 -11.68 10.84
C PRO A 48 -4.05 -10.69 9.70
N ALA A 49 -5.28 -10.65 9.16
CA ALA A 49 -5.66 -9.75 8.07
C ALA A 49 -5.45 -8.26 8.39
N LYS A 50 -5.41 -7.87 9.67
CA LYS A 50 -5.13 -6.49 10.12
C LYS A 50 -3.66 -6.09 9.96
N GLN A 51 -2.77 -7.00 9.58
CA GLN A 51 -1.38 -6.70 9.24
C GLN A 51 -1.26 -5.96 7.91
N ASP A 52 -2.20 -6.16 6.98
CA ASP A 52 -2.18 -5.51 5.68
C ASP A 52 -2.28 -3.99 5.85
N PRO A 53 -1.32 -3.20 5.32
CA PRO A 53 -1.36 -1.74 5.42
C PRO A 53 -2.65 -1.13 4.84
N GLU A 54 -3.24 -1.78 3.84
CA GLU A 54 -4.43 -1.36 3.13
C GLU A 54 -5.73 -1.95 3.71
N TYR A 55 -5.67 -2.74 4.79
CA TYR A 55 -6.84 -3.42 5.37
C TYR A 55 -7.99 -2.46 5.65
N PHE A 56 -7.69 -1.36 6.33
CA PHE A 56 -8.69 -0.36 6.71
C PHE A 56 -9.18 0.47 5.52
N GLU A 57 -8.35 0.62 4.48
CA GLU A 57 -8.74 1.32 3.25
C GLU A 57 -9.69 0.46 2.42
N LYS A 58 -9.39 -0.85 2.28
CA LYS A 58 -10.29 -1.83 1.65
C LYS A 58 -11.63 -1.92 2.38
N LYS A 59 -11.61 -1.95 3.72
CA LYS A 59 -12.84 -1.90 4.53
C LYS A 59 -13.63 -0.62 4.34
N ALA A 60 -12.95 0.53 4.26
CA ALA A 60 -13.61 1.81 4.02
C ALA A 60 -14.26 1.86 2.63
N ALA A 61 -13.58 1.34 1.61
CA ALA A 61 -14.11 1.25 0.25
C ALA A 61 -15.37 0.36 0.15
N ALA A 62 -15.46 -0.69 0.98
CA ALA A 62 -16.60 -1.60 1.02
C ALA A 62 -17.83 -1.05 1.77
N LEU A 63 -17.73 0.10 2.44
CA LEU A 63 -18.85 0.69 3.17
C LEU A 63 -19.93 1.22 2.20
N PRO A 64 -21.22 1.03 2.50
CA PRO A 64 -22.32 1.58 1.71
C PRO A 64 -22.39 3.12 1.84
N LEU A 65 -22.74 3.82 0.75
CA LEU A 65 -22.98 5.27 0.79
C LEU A 65 -24.40 5.55 1.30
N ASP A 66 -24.60 5.40 2.61
CA ASP A 66 -25.83 5.77 3.28
C ASP A 66 -25.64 7.06 4.10
N ASN A 67 -26.71 7.53 4.75
CA ASN A 67 -26.65 8.72 5.62
C ASN A 67 -25.66 8.55 6.80
N HIS A 68 -25.31 7.30 7.16
CA HIS A 68 -24.39 6.98 8.25
C HIS A 68 -22.96 6.72 7.78
N TYR A 69 -22.63 6.95 6.50
CA TYR A 69 -21.31 6.67 5.95
C TYR A 69 -20.17 7.39 6.71
N ILE A 70 -20.39 8.66 7.08
CA ILE A 70 -19.40 9.45 7.83
C ILE A 70 -19.19 8.86 9.23
N ASP A 71 -20.25 8.42 9.90
CA ASP A 71 -20.18 7.80 11.22
C ASP A 71 -19.50 6.43 11.16
N ALA A 72 -19.79 5.64 10.12
CA ALA A 72 -19.12 4.37 9.85
C ALA A 72 -17.61 4.57 9.60
N LEU A 73 -17.22 5.59 8.82
CA LEU A 73 -15.82 5.97 8.63
C LEU A 73 -15.17 6.42 9.94
N GLN A 74 -15.89 7.16 10.78
CA GLN A 74 -15.38 7.56 12.10
C GLN A 74 -15.11 6.33 12.98
N MET A 75 -16.04 5.38 13.04
CA MET A 75 -15.87 4.14 13.80
C MET A 75 -14.66 3.34 13.29
N LEU A 76 -14.53 3.21 11.97
CA LEU A 76 -13.41 2.52 11.34
C LEU A 76 -12.08 3.24 11.63
N TRP A 77 -12.03 4.56 11.57
CA TRP A 77 -10.84 5.35 11.93
C TRP A 77 -10.41 5.11 13.38
N THR A 78 -11.36 5.09 14.32
CA THR A 78 -11.02 4.82 15.72
C THR A 78 -10.47 3.41 15.91
N GLU A 79 -11.04 2.40 15.21
CA GLU A 79 -10.50 1.05 15.20
C GLU A 79 -9.09 1.02 14.60
N LYS A 80 -8.87 1.69 13.47
CA LYS A 80 -7.57 1.82 12.80
C LYS A 80 -6.51 2.36 13.75
N ILE A 81 -6.70 3.52 14.35
CA ILE A 81 -5.70 4.14 15.24
C ILE A 81 -5.47 3.31 16.52
N SER A 82 -6.53 2.68 17.05
CA SER A 82 -6.41 1.80 18.22
C SER A 82 -5.60 0.53 17.93
N THR A 83 -5.69 -0.01 16.72
CA THR A 83 -5.04 -1.27 16.30
C THR A 83 -3.65 -1.04 15.73
N GLU A 84 -3.41 0.03 14.97
CA GLU A 84 -2.09 0.39 14.41
C GLU A 84 -1.00 0.43 15.48
N ARG A 85 -1.33 0.90 16.69
CA ARG A 85 -0.38 0.95 17.82
C ARG A 85 0.09 -0.42 18.32
N ASP A 86 -0.65 -1.48 18.01
CA ASP A 86 -0.27 -2.86 18.27
C ASP A 86 0.40 -3.49 17.05
N VAL A 87 -0.16 -3.25 15.85
CA VAL A 87 0.38 -3.71 14.56
C VAL A 87 1.76 -3.12 14.28
N MET A 88 2.07 -1.88 14.68
CA MET A 88 3.39 -1.28 14.45
C MET A 88 4.53 -2.11 15.06
N MET A 89 4.27 -2.85 16.15
CA MET A 89 5.25 -3.76 16.76
C MET A 89 5.15 -5.17 16.20
N LYS A 90 3.93 -5.70 16.04
CA LYS A 90 3.68 -7.11 15.71
C LYS A 90 3.50 -7.39 14.23
N GLY A 91 3.22 -6.38 13.41
CA GLY A 91 2.92 -6.49 11.98
C GLY A 91 4.14 -6.45 11.06
N ALA A 92 5.35 -6.27 11.62
CA ALA A 92 6.58 -6.34 10.86
C ALA A 92 7.04 -7.77 10.57
N ASP A 93 6.52 -8.73 11.32
CA ASP A 93 6.71 -10.16 11.17
C ASP A 93 5.30 -10.78 11.12
N ASN A 94 5.10 -11.97 10.54
CA ASN A 94 3.80 -12.65 10.53
C ASN A 94 3.40 -13.17 11.94
N LEU A 95 3.41 -12.29 12.96
CA LEU A 95 3.25 -12.59 14.38
C LEU A 95 1.80 -12.48 14.83
N ILE A 96 0.99 -11.66 14.15
CA ILE A 96 -0.41 -11.46 14.55
C ILE A 96 -1.18 -12.75 14.26
N GLY A 97 -1.83 -13.29 15.28
CA GLY A 97 -2.54 -14.57 15.24
C GLY A 97 -1.73 -15.78 15.74
N ASN A 98 -0.40 -15.68 15.82
CA ASN A 98 0.46 -16.71 16.40
C ASN A 98 0.55 -16.55 17.92
N LYS A 99 -0.32 -17.26 18.64
CA LYS A 99 -0.51 -17.10 20.09
C LYS A 99 0.64 -17.62 20.96
N THR A 100 1.49 -18.52 20.46
CA THR A 100 2.39 -19.27 21.37
C THR A 100 3.77 -18.62 21.51
N ASP A 101 4.47 -18.23 20.43
CA ASP A 101 5.92 -17.97 20.56
C ASP A 101 6.50 -16.79 19.76
N TYR A 102 5.70 -15.88 19.21
CA TYR A 102 6.20 -14.75 18.38
C TYR A 102 7.22 -15.18 17.30
N GLY A 103 7.09 -16.39 16.75
CA GLY A 103 8.03 -16.95 15.77
C GLY A 103 9.45 -17.18 16.31
N LEU A 104 9.64 -17.25 17.63
CA LEU A 104 10.89 -17.69 18.24
C LEU A 104 11.08 -19.20 18.00
N PRO A 105 12.30 -19.66 17.72
CA PRO A 105 12.56 -21.08 17.56
C PRO A 105 12.40 -21.80 18.90
N ASN A 106 11.94 -23.05 18.89
CA ASN A 106 11.86 -23.85 20.10
C ASN A 106 13.27 -24.29 20.51
N ILE A 107 13.74 -23.81 21.66
CA ILE A 107 15.08 -24.09 22.16
C ILE A 107 15.01 -25.17 23.22
N ASP A 108 15.85 -26.19 23.05
CA ASP A 108 16.11 -27.15 24.10
C ASP A 108 16.84 -26.47 25.27
N LYS A 109 16.14 -26.33 26.40
CA LYS A 109 16.69 -25.71 27.60
C LYS A 109 17.76 -26.56 28.27
N THR A 110 17.81 -27.86 27.96
CA THR A 110 18.85 -28.76 28.49
C THR A 110 20.17 -28.62 27.73
N ALA A 111 20.15 -28.01 26.55
CA ALA A 111 21.35 -27.74 25.77
C ALA A 111 22.34 -26.87 26.56
N PRO A 112 23.66 -27.06 26.36
CA PRO A 112 24.66 -26.22 27.00
C PRO A 112 24.54 -24.78 26.53
N ARG A 113 24.94 -23.83 27.39
CA ARG A 113 25.03 -22.42 27.01
C ARG A 113 26.01 -22.26 25.85
N LEU A 114 25.80 -21.24 25.02
CA LEU A 114 26.53 -21.02 23.78
C LEU A 114 28.07 -21.00 23.96
N GLU A 115 28.54 -20.41 25.05
CA GLU A 115 29.98 -20.31 25.38
C GLU A 115 30.62 -21.68 25.65
N TYR A 116 29.85 -22.65 26.14
CA TYR A 116 30.32 -23.99 26.50
C TYR A 116 29.91 -25.05 25.47
N ALA A 117 29.27 -24.67 24.36
CA ALA A 117 28.75 -25.62 23.37
C ALA A 117 29.84 -26.46 22.69
N ASN A 118 31.04 -25.89 22.53
CA ASN A 118 32.17 -26.51 21.85
C ASN A 118 33.22 -27.08 22.83
N VAL A 119 32.88 -27.23 24.12
CA VAL A 119 33.78 -27.77 25.13
C VAL A 119 33.63 -29.29 25.16
N ASP A 120 34.67 -30.02 24.75
CA ASP A 120 34.62 -31.48 24.64
C ASP A 120 34.52 -32.15 26.02
N GLU A 121 35.14 -31.57 27.04
CA GLU A 121 35.09 -32.05 28.42
C GLU A 121 33.67 -32.06 28.99
N LEU A 122 32.80 -31.18 28.48
CA LEU A 122 31.40 -31.11 28.92
C LEU A 122 30.58 -32.30 28.37
N LYS A 123 31.01 -32.92 27.27
CA LYS A 123 30.36 -34.12 26.71
C LYS A 123 30.56 -35.34 27.61
N ASP A 124 31.71 -35.45 28.25
CA ASP A 124 32.06 -36.57 29.13
C ASP A 124 31.69 -36.31 30.61
N ALA A 125 31.30 -35.08 30.94
CA ALA A 125 30.97 -34.70 32.30
C ALA A 125 29.72 -35.44 32.85
N PRO A 126 29.64 -35.65 34.18
CA PRO A 126 28.45 -36.17 34.85
C PRO A 126 27.19 -35.32 34.56
N GLU A 127 26.01 -35.94 34.57
CA GLU A 127 24.74 -35.28 34.24
C GLU A 127 24.46 -34.05 35.12
N ALA A 128 24.84 -34.11 36.40
CA ALA A 128 24.73 -32.98 37.31
C ALA A 128 25.52 -31.75 36.83
N VAL A 129 26.71 -31.95 36.27
CA VAL A 129 27.56 -30.88 35.73
C VAL A 129 26.95 -30.34 34.44
N LYS A 130 26.50 -31.23 33.53
CA LYS A 130 25.79 -30.84 32.29
C LYS A 130 24.57 -29.97 32.58
N LYS A 131 23.82 -30.31 33.63
CA LYS A 131 22.65 -29.55 34.07
C LYS A 131 23.01 -28.14 34.52
N ILE A 132 24.10 -27.93 35.25
CA ILE A 132 24.56 -26.60 35.69
C ILE A 132 24.90 -25.71 34.48
N PHE A 133 25.56 -26.27 33.47
CA PHE A 133 25.94 -25.57 32.24
C PHE A 133 24.83 -25.51 31.19
N SER A 134 23.64 -26.03 31.49
CA SER A 134 22.48 -25.92 30.59
C SER A 134 21.93 -24.49 30.53
N ILE A 135 21.14 -24.20 29.50
CA ILE A 135 20.44 -22.93 29.33
C ILE A 135 19.38 -22.72 30.42
N ASP A 136 18.75 -23.78 30.93
CA ASP A 136 17.71 -23.71 31.98
C ASP A 136 18.26 -23.15 33.30
N PHE A 137 19.48 -23.55 33.67
CA PHE A 137 20.20 -23.05 34.85
C PHE A 137 21.00 -21.76 34.56
N GLY A 138 20.89 -21.24 33.34
CA GLY A 138 21.55 -20.03 32.89
C GLY A 138 20.82 -18.75 33.24
N GLU A 139 21.41 -17.65 32.81
CA GLU A 139 20.76 -16.35 32.85
C GLU A 139 19.84 -16.18 31.63
N ARG A 140 18.91 -15.22 31.71
CA ARG A 140 18.07 -14.82 30.57
C ARG A 140 18.88 -14.51 29.31
N LYS A 141 20.10 -13.98 29.45
CA LYS A 141 20.99 -13.68 28.31
C LYS A 141 21.39 -14.95 27.55
N ASP A 142 21.49 -16.09 28.23
CA ASP A 142 21.94 -17.35 27.62
C ASP A 142 20.84 -17.88 26.68
N LEU A 143 19.60 -17.89 27.16
CA LEU A 143 18.41 -18.19 26.34
C LEU A 143 18.24 -17.20 25.18
N THR A 144 18.54 -15.92 25.42
CA THR A 144 18.55 -14.88 24.37
C THR A 144 19.58 -15.18 23.28
N ASN A 145 20.79 -15.55 23.69
CA ASN A 145 21.89 -15.84 22.78
C ASN A 145 21.62 -17.11 21.98
N ALA A 146 20.99 -18.11 22.59
CA ALA A 146 20.54 -19.31 21.90
C ALA A 146 19.47 -18.98 20.83
N TYR A 147 18.50 -18.09 21.10
CA TYR A 147 17.54 -17.63 20.08
C TYR A 147 18.24 -16.92 18.93
N LYS A 148 19.16 -16.00 19.25
CA LYS A 148 19.95 -15.29 18.23
C LYS A 148 20.75 -16.26 17.37
N ARG A 149 21.41 -17.23 17.99
CA ARG A 149 22.25 -18.19 17.26
C ARG A 149 21.42 -19.04 16.31
N CYS A 150 20.32 -19.62 16.77
CA CYS A 150 19.43 -20.42 15.93
C CYS A 150 18.88 -19.64 14.71
N MET A 151 18.48 -18.37 14.90
CA MET A 151 17.99 -17.54 13.80
C MET A 151 19.08 -16.99 12.88
N ILE A 152 20.30 -16.84 13.38
CA ILE A 152 21.45 -16.52 12.53
C ILE A 152 21.76 -17.74 11.68
N ASP A 153 21.89 -18.91 12.31
CA ASP A 153 22.26 -20.16 11.64
C ASP A 153 21.24 -20.59 10.56
N SER A 154 19.96 -20.20 10.70
CA SER A 154 18.95 -20.48 9.68
C SER A 154 19.14 -19.70 8.37
N VAL A 155 19.81 -18.54 8.42
CA VAL A 155 19.95 -17.62 7.27
C VAL A 155 21.41 -17.49 6.80
N ASN A 156 22.35 -17.92 7.64
CA ASN A 156 23.77 -17.72 7.41
C ASN A 156 24.28 -18.59 6.25
N ASN A 157 25.12 -18.00 5.39
CA ASN A 157 25.77 -18.70 4.28
C ASN A 157 27.02 -19.48 4.72
N HIS A 158 27.76 -18.97 5.71
CA HIS A 158 29.00 -19.57 6.19
C HIS A 158 29.12 -19.51 7.71
N SER A 159 29.50 -20.62 8.34
CA SER A 159 29.69 -20.77 9.78
C SER A 159 30.49 -19.66 10.51
N LEU A 160 31.45 -19.02 9.85
CA LEU A 160 32.35 -18.00 10.42
C LEU A 160 31.95 -16.56 10.06
N ASP A 161 30.92 -16.39 9.22
CA ASP A 161 30.42 -15.08 8.87
C ASP A 161 29.59 -14.50 10.03
N ASN A 162 30.01 -13.32 10.48
CA ASN A 162 29.37 -12.57 11.57
C ASN A 162 28.90 -11.18 11.11
N THR A 163 29.17 -10.79 9.86
CA THR A 163 29.08 -9.38 9.42
C THR A 163 28.15 -9.14 8.24
N SER A 164 27.79 -10.18 7.49
CA SER A 164 26.87 -10.07 6.36
C SER A 164 25.50 -9.52 6.75
N TYR A 165 24.77 -9.03 5.74
CA TYR A 165 23.42 -8.52 5.93
C TYR A 165 22.49 -9.60 6.46
N GLN A 166 22.59 -10.83 5.95
CA GLN A 166 21.84 -12.02 6.37
C GLN A 166 21.96 -12.23 7.89
N VAL A 167 23.20 -12.32 8.40
CA VAL A 167 23.47 -12.53 9.82
C VAL A 167 22.93 -11.39 10.67
N ARG A 168 23.13 -10.15 10.23
CA ARG A 168 22.63 -8.95 10.93
C ARG A 168 21.10 -8.90 10.94
N ILE A 169 20.44 -9.35 9.88
CA ILE A 169 18.97 -9.45 9.79
C ILE A 169 18.45 -10.56 10.73
N GLY A 170 19.08 -11.73 10.74
CA GLY A 170 18.75 -12.82 11.67
C GLY A 170 18.88 -12.37 13.13
N TRP A 171 20.00 -11.73 13.47
CA TRP A 171 20.23 -11.15 14.80
C TRP A 171 19.19 -10.09 15.19
N ALA A 172 18.88 -9.16 14.28
CA ALA A 172 17.89 -8.12 14.52
C ALA A 172 16.49 -8.73 14.73
N THR A 173 16.14 -9.75 13.95
CA THR A 173 14.85 -10.44 14.02
C THR A 173 14.69 -11.20 15.34
N ALA A 174 15.71 -11.95 15.77
CA ALA A 174 15.71 -12.61 17.08
C ALA A 174 15.52 -11.60 18.22
N THR A 175 16.21 -10.47 18.15
CA THR A 175 16.13 -9.40 19.15
C THR A 175 14.72 -8.78 19.18
N ILE A 176 14.13 -8.49 18.01
CA ILE A 176 12.77 -7.93 17.89
C ILE A 176 11.74 -8.89 18.50
N ARG A 177 11.76 -10.17 18.13
CA ARG A 177 10.81 -11.18 18.62
C ARG A 177 10.90 -11.38 20.12
N GLN A 178 12.12 -11.51 20.62
CA GLN A 178 12.37 -11.69 22.04
C GLN A 178 11.96 -10.46 22.88
N TRP A 179 12.27 -9.25 22.40
CA TRP A 179 11.83 -8.02 23.08
C TRP A 179 10.32 -7.85 23.01
N THR A 180 9.67 -8.27 21.93
CA THR A 180 8.20 -8.26 21.81
C THR A 180 7.58 -9.20 22.85
N ALA A 181 8.08 -10.43 22.96
CA ALA A 181 7.65 -11.37 23.99
C ALA A 181 7.85 -10.81 25.41
N LEU A 182 8.96 -10.12 25.66
CA LEU A 182 9.19 -9.47 26.95
C LEU A 182 8.24 -8.29 27.19
N VAL A 183 7.95 -7.46 26.18
CA VAL A 183 6.95 -6.37 26.30
C VAL A 183 5.61 -6.95 26.71
N ASP A 184 5.15 -8.03 26.06
CA ASP A 184 3.88 -8.67 26.40
C ASP A 184 3.92 -9.24 27.83
N SER A 185 5.00 -9.93 28.25
CA SER A 185 5.13 -10.43 29.64
C SER A 185 5.14 -9.33 30.71
N LEU A 186 5.73 -8.16 30.41
CA LEU A 186 5.75 -7.02 31.32
C LEU A 186 4.38 -6.33 31.39
N MET A 187 3.63 -6.38 30.28
CA MET A 187 2.29 -5.81 30.20
C MET A 187 1.26 -6.61 30.99
N ASP A 188 1.46 -7.92 31.19
CA ASP A 188 0.58 -8.74 32.02
C ASP A 188 0.58 -8.29 33.49
N GLY A 189 1.71 -7.79 34.00
CA GLY A 189 1.83 -7.23 35.35
C GLY A 189 1.54 -5.73 35.46
N ASN A 190 1.70 -4.95 34.37
CA ASN A 190 1.49 -3.51 34.37
C ASN A 190 0.75 -3.05 33.10
N PRO A 191 -0.38 -2.34 33.21
CA PRO A 191 -1.14 -1.89 32.04
C PRO A 191 -0.38 -0.87 31.14
N LYS A 192 0.73 -0.29 31.63
CA LYS A 192 1.54 0.67 30.86
C LYS A 192 2.66 -0.04 30.09
N LYS A 193 2.74 0.25 28.79
CA LYS A 193 3.85 -0.22 27.93
C LYS A 193 5.20 0.36 28.41
N PRO A 194 6.27 -0.45 28.52
CA PRO A 194 7.58 0.02 28.94
C PRO A 194 8.25 0.88 27.86
N THR A 195 8.15 2.21 27.97
CA THR A 195 8.62 3.19 26.96
C THR A 195 10.08 3.00 26.56
N TRP A 196 10.96 2.73 27.53
CA TRP A 196 12.39 2.56 27.30
C TRP A 196 12.70 1.38 26.36
N LEU A 197 11.87 0.34 26.39
CA LEU A 197 12.04 -0.86 25.58
C LEU A 197 11.32 -0.73 24.23
N THR A 198 10.10 -0.20 24.23
CA THR A 198 9.33 0.00 22.99
C THR A 198 10.05 0.96 22.04
N HIS A 199 10.70 2.01 22.57
CA HIS A 199 11.53 2.90 21.78
C HIS A 199 12.73 2.17 21.13
N ARG A 200 13.44 1.33 21.90
CA ARG A 200 14.55 0.52 21.37
C ARG A 200 14.07 -0.49 20.34
N LEU A 201 12.91 -1.11 20.56
CA LEU A 201 12.27 -2.03 19.63
C LEU A 201 12.00 -1.34 18.28
N PHE A 202 11.48 -0.10 18.29
CA PHE A 202 11.28 0.67 17.06
C PHE A 202 12.59 0.95 16.31
N LEU A 203 13.67 1.31 17.03
CA LEU A 203 14.98 1.50 16.42
C LEU A 203 15.50 0.22 15.77
N MET A 204 15.31 -0.93 16.44
CA MET A 204 15.68 -2.24 15.91
C MET A 204 14.88 -2.64 14.67
N ILE A 205 13.58 -2.38 14.66
CA ILE A 205 12.72 -2.61 13.48
C ILE A 205 13.19 -1.75 12.30
N ASN A 206 13.48 -0.47 12.53
CA ASN A 206 13.98 0.43 11.49
C ASN A 206 15.37 0.03 10.99
N TYR A 207 16.25 -0.40 11.90
CA TYR A 207 17.55 -0.94 11.55
C TYR A 207 17.43 -2.17 10.65
N ARG A 208 16.57 -3.14 11.01
CA ARG A 208 16.30 -4.32 10.18
C ARG A 208 15.72 -3.96 8.81
N ARG A 209 14.78 -3.01 8.75
CA ARG A 209 14.22 -2.52 7.47
C ARG A 209 15.30 -1.93 6.56
N LYS A 210 16.24 -1.18 7.13
CA LYS A 210 17.39 -0.65 6.39
C LYS A 210 18.25 -1.79 5.82
N LEU A 211 18.53 -2.82 6.61
CA LEU A 211 19.30 -3.98 6.16
C LEU A 211 18.58 -4.76 5.05
N LEU A 212 17.28 -5.01 5.20
CA LEU A 212 16.47 -5.69 4.18
C LEU A 212 16.44 -4.92 2.86
N ARG A 213 16.38 -3.58 2.91
CA ARG A 213 16.49 -2.76 1.70
C ARG A 213 17.86 -2.90 1.05
N LEU A 214 18.95 -2.81 1.82
CA LEU A 214 20.31 -2.94 1.30
C LEU A 214 20.54 -4.34 0.71
N LEU A 215 20.04 -5.39 1.37
CA LEU A 215 20.14 -6.75 0.86
C LEU A 215 19.39 -6.88 -0.47
N ARG A 216 18.16 -6.38 -0.58
CA ARG A 216 17.39 -6.40 -1.83
C ARG A 216 18.08 -5.64 -2.98
N GLU A 217 18.75 -4.53 -2.67
CA GLU A 217 19.50 -3.75 -3.65
C GLU A 217 20.76 -4.48 -4.14
N GLN A 218 21.34 -5.36 -3.33
CA GLN A 218 22.55 -6.13 -3.67
C GLN A 218 22.24 -7.49 -4.29
N ASP A 219 21.33 -8.24 -3.69
CA ASP A 219 20.97 -9.60 -4.07
C ASP A 219 19.49 -9.87 -3.75
N GLU A 220 18.68 -9.97 -4.79
CA GLU A 220 17.25 -10.23 -4.69
C GLU A 220 16.95 -11.69 -4.30
N ALA A 221 17.76 -12.65 -4.74
CA ALA A 221 17.55 -14.07 -4.44
C ALA A 221 17.79 -14.38 -2.96
N GLU A 222 18.89 -13.85 -2.41
CA GLU A 222 19.17 -13.95 -0.98
C GLU A 222 18.11 -13.23 -0.15
N PHE A 223 17.62 -12.07 -0.62
CA PHE A 223 16.53 -11.34 0.04
C PHE A 223 15.25 -12.18 0.16
N GLU A 224 14.82 -12.82 -0.93
CA GLU A 224 13.64 -13.69 -0.92
C GLU A 224 13.84 -14.89 0.02
N ARG A 225 15.02 -15.52 -0.02
CA ARG A 225 15.39 -16.62 0.87
C ARG A 225 15.28 -16.21 2.34
N VAL A 226 15.92 -15.12 2.74
CA VAL A 226 15.90 -14.60 4.12
C VAL A 226 14.48 -14.30 4.59
N ILE A 227 13.66 -13.68 3.74
CA ILE A 227 12.27 -13.37 4.07
C ILE A 227 11.46 -14.64 4.30
N SER A 228 11.65 -15.66 3.46
CA SER A 228 10.94 -16.93 3.55
C SER A 228 11.31 -17.71 4.82
N GLU A 229 12.61 -17.83 5.12
CA GLU A 229 13.15 -18.55 6.28
C GLU A 229 12.72 -17.90 7.59
N LEU A 230 12.90 -16.58 7.69
CA LEU A 230 12.53 -15.85 8.90
C LEU A 230 11.03 -15.56 8.98
N LYS A 231 10.24 -15.76 7.91
CA LYS A 231 8.80 -15.45 7.85
C LYS A 231 8.49 -13.97 8.16
N ILE A 232 9.25 -13.08 7.52
CA ILE A 232 9.12 -11.62 7.69
C ILE A 232 8.10 -11.08 6.71
N ALA A 233 7.17 -10.23 7.16
CA ALA A 233 6.30 -9.48 6.25
C ALA A 233 7.06 -8.22 5.80
N TYR A 234 7.52 -8.18 4.55
CA TYR A 234 8.21 -7.01 4.01
C TYR A 234 7.25 -6.05 3.30
N HIS A 235 7.17 -4.83 3.81
CA HIS A 235 6.39 -3.72 3.27
C HIS A 235 7.28 -2.49 3.06
N ILE A 236 7.24 -1.96 1.84
CA ILE A 236 7.93 -0.73 1.48
C ILE A 236 7.26 0.43 2.21
N GLN A 237 8.03 1.14 3.03
CA GLN A 237 7.53 2.32 3.72
C GLN A 237 7.26 3.41 2.68
N LYS A 238 5.99 3.81 2.55
CA LYS A 238 5.64 5.02 1.81
C LYS A 238 6.20 6.21 2.59
N GLN A 239 6.70 7.24 1.90
CA GLN A 239 7.08 8.50 2.55
C GLN A 239 5.92 8.94 3.45
N PRO A 240 6.18 9.45 4.67
CA PRO A 240 5.12 9.87 5.55
C PRO A 240 4.33 10.99 4.88
N GLU A 241 3.14 10.64 4.39
CA GLU A 241 2.13 11.64 4.07
C GLU A 241 1.83 12.42 5.36
N HIS A 242 1.51 13.71 5.26
CA HIS A 242 1.18 14.53 6.43
C HIS A 242 0.27 13.76 7.39
N VAL A 243 0.55 13.78 8.70
CA VAL A 243 -0.16 12.98 9.71
C VAL A 243 -1.65 13.11 9.47
N LYS A 244 -2.27 12.05 8.92
CA LYS A 244 -3.68 12.12 8.55
C LYS A 244 -4.48 12.25 9.84
N THR A 245 -5.06 13.42 10.07
CA THR A 245 -6.07 13.60 11.11
C THR A 245 -7.31 12.78 10.73
N ARG A 246 -8.21 12.50 11.68
CA ARG A 246 -9.48 11.82 11.39
C ARG A 246 -10.18 12.43 10.19
N LYS A 247 -10.28 13.76 10.19
CA LYS A 247 -10.90 14.56 9.13
C LYS A 247 -10.20 14.33 7.79
N ALA A 248 -8.88 14.49 7.74
CA ALA A 248 -8.10 14.31 6.51
C ALA A 248 -8.22 12.88 5.95
N TRP A 249 -8.23 11.87 6.82
CA TRP A 249 -8.41 10.48 6.39
C TRP A 249 -9.82 10.22 5.85
N SER A 250 -10.87 10.68 6.53
CA SER A 250 -12.26 10.53 6.04
C SER A 250 -12.50 11.28 4.74
N GLU A 251 -11.96 12.48 4.59
CA GLU A 251 -12.06 13.28 3.36
C GLU A 251 -11.33 12.58 2.20
N HIS A 252 -10.16 12.00 2.46
CA HIS A 252 -9.42 11.24 1.46
C HIS A 252 -10.19 9.99 0.99
N GLN A 253 -10.75 9.21 1.91
CA GLN A 253 -11.58 8.05 1.56
C GLN A 253 -12.84 8.45 0.79
N LEU A 254 -13.51 9.53 1.22
CA LEU A 254 -14.66 10.08 0.50
C LEU A 254 -14.26 10.54 -0.90
N LYS A 255 -13.12 11.22 -1.06
CA LYS A 255 -12.62 11.70 -2.35
C LYS A 255 -12.38 10.54 -3.32
N ILE A 256 -11.69 9.49 -2.87
CA ILE A 256 -11.47 8.26 -3.66
C ILE A 256 -12.81 7.64 -4.07
N ARG A 257 -13.75 7.53 -3.13
CA ARG A 257 -15.05 6.93 -3.44
C ARG A 257 -15.84 7.75 -4.45
N VAL A 258 -15.84 9.07 -4.30
CA VAL A 258 -16.51 10.01 -5.22
C VAL A 258 -15.85 10.00 -6.61
N THR A 259 -14.52 9.89 -6.71
CA THR A 259 -13.85 9.75 -8.01
C THR A 259 -14.24 8.45 -8.70
N ASN A 260 -14.30 7.33 -7.99
CA ASN A 260 -14.70 6.05 -8.56
C ASN A 260 -16.16 6.08 -9.07
N GLU A 261 -17.08 6.69 -8.32
CA GLU A 261 -18.47 6.87 -8.77
C GLU A 261 -18.58 7.80 -9.98
N LYS A 262 -17.77 8.86 -10.04
CA LYS A 262 -17.70 9.74 -11.21
C LYS A 262 -17.18 8.98 -12.42
N GLU A 263 -16.10 8.24 -12.29
CA GLU A 263 -15.52 7.43 -13.36
C GLU A 263 -16.53 6.41 -13.87
N ARG A 264 -17.20 5.67 -12.98
CA ARG A 264 -18.27 4.73 -13.36
C ARG A 264 -19.36 5.41 -14.19
N LYS A 265 -19.92 6.53 -13.70
CA LYS A 265 -20.93 7.28 -14.46
C LYS A 265 -20.41 7.80 -15.80
N MET A 266 -19.17 8.26 -15.83
CA MET A 266 -18.54 8.70 -17.08
C MET A 266 -18.35 7.54 -18.07
N THR A 267 -18.00 6.34 -17.61
CA THR A 267 -17.91 5.16 -18.48
C THR A 267 -19.27 4.73 -19.03
N GLU A 268 -20.33 4.75 -18.20
CA GLU A 268 -21.70 4.45 -18.61
C GLU A 268 -22.22 5.48 -19.66
N LEU A 269 -21.97 6.78 -19.42
CA LEU A 269 -22.28 7.83 -20.37
C LEU A 269 -21.46 7.70 -21.66
N HIS A 270 -20.18 7.36 -21.57
CA HIS A 270 -19.34 7.16 -22.74
C HIS A 270 -19.85 6.01 -23.61
N HIS A 271 -20.21 4.88 -23.00
CA HIS A 271 -20.78 3.74 -23.69
C HIS A 271 -22.08 4.10 -24.42
N SER A 272 -23.03 4.70 -23.71
CA SER A 272 -24.31 5.11 -24.31
C SER A 272 -24.14 6.13 -25.44
N LEU A 273 -23.18 7.05 -25.33
CA LEU A 273 -22.86 8.01 -26.38
C LEU A 273 -22.24 7.33 -27.62
N MET A 274 -21.37 6.33 -27.42
CA MET A 274 -20.78 5.56 -28.52
C MET A 274 -21.84 4.75 -29.26
N GLU A 275 -22.72 4.04 -28.55
CA GLU A 275 -23.84 3.31 -29.15
C GLU A 275 -24.77 4.25 -29.94
N ALA A 276 -25.11 5.40 -29.37
CA ALA A 276 -25.95 6.39 -30.04
C ALA A 276 -25.25 6.99 -31.28
N ARG A 277 -23.92 7.16 -31.23
CA ARG A 277 -23.11 7.64 -32.35
C ARG A 277 -23.10 6.60 -33.48
N GLU A 278 -22.82 5.34 -33.17
CA GLU A 278 -22.83 4.24 -34.13
C GLU A 278 -24.19 4.10 -34.81
N ALA A 279 -25.28 4.14 -34.03
CA ALA A 279 -26.63 4.11 -34.58
C ALA A 279 -26.92 5.29 -35.53
N LYS A 280 -26.39 6.49 -35.25
CA LYS A 280 -26.51 7.65 -36.13
C LYS A 280 -25.66 7.52 -37.39
N VAL A 281 -24.41 7.05 -37.26
CA VAL A 281 -23.51 6.82 -38.40
C VAL A 281 -24.15 5.81 -39.35
N ASN A 282 -24.65 4.69 -38.84
CA ASN A 282 -25.33 3.68 -39.65
C ASN A 282 -26.55 4.25 -40.40
N LYS A 283 -27.33 5.14 -39.77
CA LYS A 283 -28.45 5.84 -40.43
C LYS A 283 -27.97 6.77 -41.55
N ILE A 284 -26.89 7.52 -41.32
CA ILE A 284 -26.30 8.41 -42.31
C ILE A 284 -25.75 7.61 -43.49
N GLU A 285 -25.03 6.51 -43.24
CA GLU A 285 -24.49 5.63 -44.27
C GLU A 285 -25.60 5.01 -45.13
N ASN A 286 -26.69 4.55 -44.51
CA ASN A 286 -27.86 4.05 -45.24
C ASN A 286 -28.48 5.13 -46.13
N SER A 287 -28.67 6.35 -45.60
CA SER A 287 -29.22 7.47 -46.38
C SER A 287 -28.30 7.90 -47.52
N LEU A 288 -26.98 7.94 -47.30
CA LEU A 288 -26.00 8.20 -48.35
C LEU A 288 -26.03 7.13 -49.45
N ALA A 289 -26.17 5.86 -49.06
CA ALA A 289 -26.30 4.76 -50.02
C ALA A 289 -27.58 4.83 -50.85
N GLU A 290 -28.69 5.32 -50.28
CA GLU A 290 -29.94 5.58 -51.01
C GLU A 290 -29.78 6.74 -52.00
N LEU A 291 -29.26 7.88 -51.54
CA LEU A 291 -29.01 9.05 -52.39
C LEU A 291 -28.04 8.73 -53.54
N ALA A 292 -27.00 7.93 -53.30
CA ALA A 292 -26.08 7.49 -54.35
C ALA A 292 -26.78 6.65 -55.44
N LYS A 293 -27.75 5.81 -55.07
CA LYS A 293 -28.56 5.06 -56.05
C LYS A 293 -29.47 5.98 -56.85
N GLU A 294 -30.09 6.96 -56.19
CA GLU A 294 -30.92 7.97 -56.85
C GLU A 294 -30.11 8.83 -57.83
N GLU A 295 -28.93 9.28 -57.42
CA GLU A 295 -28.01 10.04 -58.27
C GLU A 295 -27.63 9.24 -59.52
N GLN A 296 -27.26 7.97 -59.36
CA GLN A 296 -26.97 7.08 -60.49
C GLN A 296 -28.19 6.92 -61.43
N ALA A 297 -29.41 6.83 -60.89
CA ALA A 297 -30.62 6.75 -61.68
C ALA A 297 -30.91 8.05 -62.44
N ILE A 298 -30.72 9.21 -61.82
CA ILE A 298 -30.87 10.53 -62.44
C ILE A 298 -29.82 10.73 -63.52
N GLN A 299 -28.56 10.38 -63.26
CA GLN A 299 -27.48 10.44 -64.25
C GLN A 299 -27.79 9.58 -65.47
N LYS A 300 -28.30 8.35 -65.28
CA LYS A 300 -28.77 7.50 -66.39
C LYS A 300 -29.90 8.16 -67.19
N LYS A 301 -30.92 8.70 -66.53
CA LYS A 301 -32.01 9.43 -67.19
C LYS A 301 -31.51 10.66 -67.96
N LEU A 302 -30.59 11.43 -67.40
CA LEU A 302 -29.97 12.58 -68.07
C LEU A 302 -29.18 12.15 -69.31
N LEU A 303 -28.45 11.04 -69.23
CA LEU A 303 -27.75 10.47 -70.40
C LEU A 303 -28.74 10.04 -71.48
N GLU A 304 -29.84 9.38 -71.12
CA GLU A 304 -30.92 9.02 -72.05
C GLU A 304 -31.54 10.25 -72.72
N ILE A 305 -31.83 11.31 -71.96
CA ILE A 305 -32.37 12.57 -72.50
C ILE A 305 -31.39 13.22 -73.49
N LYS A 306 -30.10 13.28 -73.13
CA LYS A 306 -29.05 13.83 -74.03
C LYS A 306 -28.92 13.05 -75.34
N ILE A 307 -29.14 11.73 -75.29
CA ILE A 307 -29.21 10.88 -76.48
C ILE A 307 -30.42 11.25 -77.33
N THR A 308 -31.62 11.36 -76.74
CA THR A 308 -32.84 11.73 -77.49
C THR A 308 -32.80 13.14 -78.08
N GLU A 309 -32.18 14.11 -77.40
CA GLU A 309 -32.01 15.47 -77.91
C GLU A 309 -30.92 15.59 -78.99
N GLY A 310 -30.23 14.50 -79.35
CA GLY A 310 -29.20 14.47 -80.39
C GLY A 310 -27.87 15.14 -79.99
N LYS A 311 -27.71 15.53 -78.72
CA LYS A 311 -26.47 16.16 -78.20
C LYS A 311 -25.35 15.13 -77.97
N THR A 312 -25.69 13.86 -77.78
CA THR A 312 -24.74 12.76 -77.60
C THR A 312 -25.21 11.52 -78.37
N VAL A 313 -24.30 10.78 -79.00
CA VAL A 313 -24.63 9.55 -79.74
C VAL A 313 -24.70 8.35 -78.79
N ALA A 314 -25.76 7.54 -78.87
CA ALA A 314 -25.83 6.28 -78.13
C ALA A 314 -24.77 5.28 -78.62
N ASN A 315 -24.05 4.63 -77.71
CA ASN A 315 -23.03 3.60 -78.02
C ASN A 315 -21.86 4.10 -78.91
N VAL A 316 -21.09 5.08 -78.43
CA VAL A 316 -19.75 5.32 -79.01
C VAL A 316 -18.80 4.21 -78.56
N ALA A 317 -18.82 3.09 -79.26
CA ALA A 317 -17.83 2.03 -79.13
C ALA A 317 -16.54 2.45 -79.86
N GLY A 318 -15.73 3.28 -79.19
CA GLY A 318 -14.42 3.72 -79.67
C GLY A 318 -13.85 4.81 -78.79
N LYS A 319 -12.63 4.63 -78.27
CA LYS A 319 -11.86 5.75 -77.71
C LYS A 319 -11.58 6.71 -78.85
N TYR A 320 -12.11 7.93 -78.80
CA TYR A 320 -11.68 9.01 -79.70
C TYR A 320 -10.17 9.20 -79.48
N GLN A 321 -9.36 8.71 -80.40
CA GLN A 321 -7.97 9.09 -80.48
C GLN A 321 -7.95 10.40 -81.27
N PRO A 322 -7.58 11.53 -80.66
CA PRO A 322 -7.37 12.75 -81.44
C PRO A 322 -6.38 12.42 -82.55
N LYS A 323 -6.61 12.95 -83.75
CA LYS A 323 -5.66 12.83 -84.86
C LYS A 323 -4.40 13.58 -84.45
N LEU A 324 -3.49 12.87 -83.79
CA LEU A 324 -2.26 13.42 -83.19
C LEU A 324 -1.46 14.25 -84.20
N ILE A 325 -1.52 13.87 -85.48
CA ILE A 325 -0.84 14.55 -86.59
C ILE A 325 -1.48 15.89 -86.93
N GLU A 326 -2.82 15.99 -86.95
CA GLU A 326 -3.51 17.25 -87.26
C GLU A 326 -3.31 18.26 -86.12
N GLU A 327 -3.51 17.87 -84.86
CA GLU A 327 -3.29 18.78 -83.72
C GLU A 327 -1.83 19.20 -83.56
N LEU A 328 -0.87 18.29 -83.79
CA LEU A 328 0.55 18.67 -83.80
C LEU A 328 0.87 19.61 -84.97
N SER A 329 0.30 19.37 -86.15
CA SER A 329 0.52 20.26 -87.29
C SER A 329 -0.08 21.65 -87.02
N GLU A 330 -1.29 21.73 -86.46
CA GLU A 330 -1.95 22.98 -86.14
C GLU A 330 -1.23 23.73 -85.02
N THR A 331 -0.79 23.04 -83.97
CA THR A 331 0.01 23.67 -82.89
C THR A 331 1.38 24.13 -83.38
N VAL A 332 2.06 23.37 -84.25
CA VAL A 332 3.33 23.78 -84.87
C VAL A 332 3.12 24.97 -85.80
N ILE A 333 2.08 24.95 -86.66
CA ILE A 333 1.73 26.04 -87.56
C ILE A 333 1.35 27.30 -86.76
N HIS A 334 0.55 27.19 -85.70
CA HIS A 334 0.24 28.30 -84.80
C HIS A 334 1.49 28.84 -84.11
N SER A 335 2.40 27.97 -83.65
CA SER A 335 3.65 28.41 -83.02
C SER A 335 4.56 29.17 -84.00
N LEU A 336 4.59 28.75 -85.27
CA LEU A 336 5.34 29.39 -86.36
C LEU A 336 4.73 30.74 -86.76
N LEU A 337 3.39 30.84 -86.83
CA LEU A 337 2.67 32.05 -87.24
C LEU A 337 2.70 33.14 -86.16
N PHE A 338 2.61 32.77 -84.89
CA PHE A 338 2.47 33.73 -83.77
C PHE A 338 3.74 33.89 -82.92
N GLY A 339 4.86 33.27 -83.33
CA GLY A 339 6.19 33.55 -82.75
C GLY A 339 6.41 33.05 -81.32
N PHE A 340 5.67 32.04 -80.87
CA PHE A 340 5.89 31.46 -79.55
C PHE A 340 7.19 30.63 -79.53
N PRO A 341 7.98 30.69 -78.43
CA PRO A 341 9.21 29.91 -78.32
C PRO A 341 8.91 28.41 -78.37
N LYS A 342 9.80 27.64 -79.03
CA LYS A 342 9.64 26.18 -79.18
C LYS A 342 9.47 25.52 -77.81
N PRO A 343 8.46 24.64 -77.62
CA PRO A 343 8.29 23.95 -76.34
C PRO A 343 9.51 23.05 -76.07
N THR A 344 10.22 23.32 -74.98
CA THR A 344 11.28 22.44 -74.47
C THR A 344 10.65 21.16 -73.94
N MET A 345 10.97 20.04 -74.57
CA MET A 345 10.55 18.70 -74.15
C MET A 345 11.18 18.36 -72.79
N GLY A 346 10.55 18.76 -71.69
CA GLY A 346 11.15 18.52 -70.37
C GLY A 346 10.41 18.92 -69.11
N GLN A 347 9.26 19.60 -69.15
CA GLN A 347 8.54 19.95 -67.92
C GLN A 347 7.13 19.37 -67.92
N LYS A 348 6.95 18.30 -67.13
CA LYS A 348 5.63 17.83 -66.71
C LYS A 348 5.00 18.91 -65.82
N SER A 349 4.04 19.65 -66.34
CA SER A 349 3.14 20.45 -65.53
C SER A 349 2.35 19.52 -64.61
N GLN A 350 2.54 19.66 -63.30
CA GLN A 350 1.71 19.01 -62.29
C GLN A 350 0.29 19.60 -62.37
N SER A 351 -0.69 18.75 -62.64
CA SER A 351 -2.11 19.11 -62.59
C SER A 351 -2.61 19.03 -61.15
N HIS A 352 -3.21 20.12 -60.67
CA HIS A 352 -4.08 20.16 -59.51
C HIS A 352 -5.45 19.53 -59.80
#